data_AF-A0A1G1Q836-F1
#
_entry.id   AF-A0A1G1Q836-F1
#
_cell.length_a   1.000
_cell.length_b   1.000
_cell.length_c   1.000
_cell.angle_alpha   90.00
_cell.angle_beta   90.00
_cell.angle_gamma   90.00
#
_symmetry.space_group_name_H-M   'P 1'
#
loop_
_entity.id
_entity.type
_entity.pdbx_description
1 polymer ?
#
loop_
_entity_poly.entity_id
_entity_poly.type
_entity_poly.pdbx_seq_one_letter_code
_entity_poly.pdbx_strand_id
1 'polypeptide(L)' 'MREITTLTFIDNKTKSEGVFIIKASDKEVSLYLSVLNGGDIEVRFSEENAKKIIGGLEKAINKEI' A
#
# COMPACT_ATOMS: atom_id res chain seq x y z
N MET A 1 7.36 11.42 4.18
CA MET A 1 6.33 10.43 3.83
C MET A 1 5.45 10.18 5.03
N ARG A 2 4.13 10.21 4.84
CA ARG A 2 3.11 9.91 5.86
C ARG A 2 2.48 8.55 5.53
N GLU A 3 2.24 7.73 6.54
CA GLU A 3 1.43 6.53 6.38
C GLU A 3 -0.02 6.91 6.12
N ILE A 4 -0.56 6.40 5.01
CA ILE A 4 -1.93 6.68 4.55
C ILE A 4 -2.87 5.59 5.04
N THR A 5 -2.45 4.34 4.91
CA THR A 5 -3.24 3.19 5.36
C THR A 5 -2.35 2.00 5.63
N THR A 6 -2.81 1.16 6.55
CA THR A 6 -2.25 -0.14 6.85
C THR A 6 -3.35 -1.17 6.66
N LEU A 7 -3.12 -2.13 5.78
CA LEU A 7 -4.00 -3.27 5.51
C LEU A 7 -3.32 -4.53 6.01
N THR A 8 -3.95 -5.18 6.99
CA THR A 8 -3.55 -6.50 7.46
C THR A 8 -4.34 -7.55 6.70
N PHE A 9 -3.66 -8.57 6.19
CA PHE A 9 -4.32 -9.69 5.52
C PHE A 9 -3.77 -11.02 6.06
N ILE A 10 -4.60 -12.05 5.98
CA ILE A 10 -4.24 -13.41 6.37
C ILE A 10 -4.33 -14.27 5.11
N ASP A 11 -3.22 -14.89 4.73
CA ASP A 11 -3.23 -15.92 3.71
C ASP A 11 -3.99 -17.14 4.26
N ASN A 12 -5.17 -17.41 3.72
CA ASN A 12 -6.00 -18.51 4.18
C ASN A 12 -5.40 -19.91 3.96
N LYS A 13 -4.45 -20.05 3.02
CA LYS A 13 -3.79 -21.31 2.68
C LYS A 13 -2.63 -21.59 3.62
N THR A 14 -1.76 -20.62 3.84
CA THR A 14 -0.57 -20.78 4.70
C THR A 14 -0.83 -20.37 6.15
N LYS A 15 -1.97 -19.71 6.42
CA LYS A 15 -2.29 -19.05 7.69
C LYS A 15 -1.27 -17.98 8.10
N SER A 16 -0.49 -17.49 7.14
CA SER A 16 0.50 -16.45 7.40
C SER A 16 -0.18 -15.08 7.43
N GLU A 17 0.19 -14.28 8.42
CA GLU A 17 -0.21 -12.89 8.49
C GLU A 17 0.74 -12.03 7.64
N GLY A 18 0.17 -11.04 6.97
CA GLY A 18 0.89 -10.08 6.16
C GLY A 18 0.41 -8.66 6.46
N VAL A 19 1.35 -7.72 6.35
CA VAL A 19 1.06 -6.30 6.54
C VAL A 19 1.42 -5.56 5.27
N PHE A 20 0.48 -4.76 4.80
CA PHE A 20 0.63 -3.88 3.66
C PHE A 20 0.51 -2.44 4.11
N ILE A 21 1.57 -1.66 3.91
CA ILE A 21 1.61 -0.26 4.32
C ILE A 21 1.76 0.61 3.09
N ILE A 22 0.80 1.52 2.88
CA ILE A 22 0.93 2.57 1.88
C ILE A 22 1.44 3.82 2.56
N LYS A 23 2.62 4.28 2.15
CA LYS A 23 3.16 5.58 2.56
C LYS A 23 3.17 6.50 1.35
N ALA A 24 2.71 7.72 1.54
CA ALA A 24 2.70 8.72 0.48
C ALA A 24 3.34 10.04 0.93
N SER A 25 3.82 10.78 -0.05
CA SER A 25 4.17 12.19 0.03
C SER A 25 3.63 12.89 -1.23
N ASP A 26 3.79 14.20 -1.31
CA ASP A 26 3.36 14.98 -2.48
C ASP A 26 4.04 14.55 -3.81
N LYS A 27 5.10 13.74 -3.73
CA LYS A 27 5.92 13.33 -4.90
C LYS A 27 6.03 11.83 -5.11
N GLU A 28 5.76 11.02 -4.10
CA GLU A 28 6.09 9.59 -4.11
C GLU A 28 5.07 8.76 -3.32
N VAL A 29 4.76 7.57 -3.84
CA VAL A 29 4.05 6.50 -3.13
C VAL A 29 4.96 5.30 -3.01
N SER A 30 5.15 4.83 -1.79
CA SER A 30 5.87 3.60 -1.50
C SER A 30 4.90 2.57 -0.92
N LEU A 31 5.00 1.35 -1.43
CA LEU A 31 4.20 0.20 -1.02
C LEU A 31 5.12 -0.80 -0.33
N TYR A 32 4.88 -1.01 0.96
CA TYR A 32 5.63 -1.98 1.75
C TYR A 32 4.76 -3.19 2.01
N LEU A 33 5.19 -4.35 1.54
CA LEU A 33 4.57 -5.63 1.85
C LEU A 33 5.53 -6.43 2.71
N SER A 34 5.20 -6.62 3.98
CA SER A 34 5.92 -7.53 4.86
C SER A 34 5.09 -8.79 5.03
N VAL A 35 5.66 -9.92 4.63
CA VAL A 35 5.03 -11.24 4.80
C VAL A 35 5.84 -11.98 5.85
N LEU A 36 5.22 -12.35 6.97
CA LEU A 36 5.89 -12.88 8.16
C LEU A 36 6.78 -14.12 7.91
N ASN A 37 6.64 -14.78 6.75
CA ASN A 37 7.42 -15.96 6.35
C ASN A 37 8.12 -15.84 4.97
N GLY A 38 8.17 -14.65 4.36
CA GLY A 38 8.62 -14.48 2.96
C GLY A 38 9.64 -13.37 2.70
N GLY A 39 9.99 -12.59 3.73
CA GLY A 39 10.80 -11.38 3.59
C GLY A 39 9.98 -10.15 3.20
N ASP A 40 10.65 -9.01 3.15
CA ASP A 40 10.03 -7.73 2.79
C ASP A 40 10.08 -7.53 1.27
N ILE A 41 8.92 -7.24 0.68
CA ILE A 41 8.79 -6.87 -0.72
C ILE A 41 8.50 -5.37 -0.78
N GLU A 42 9.46 -4.62 -1.32
CA GLU A 42 9.29 -3.21 -1.66
C GLU A 42 8.86 -3.09 -3.14
N VAL A 43 7.67 -2.54 -3.39
CA VAL A 43 7.23 -2.23 -4.75
C VAL A 43 7.34 -0.73 -4.96
N ARG A 44 8.23 -0.34 -5.88
CA ARG A 44 8.39 1.06 -6.31
C ARG A 44 7.63 1.28 -7.61
N PHE A 45 6.82 2.35 -7.65
CA PHE A 45 6.11 2.75 -8.85
C PHE A 45 6.83 3.90 -9.56
N SER A 46 6.66 4.00 -10.88
CA SER A 46 7.03 5.22 -11.59
C SER A 46 6.18 6.40 -11.10
N GLU A 47 6.69 7.62 -11.24
CA GLU A 47 5.98 8.84 -10.82
C GLU A 47 4.57 8.93 -11.44
N GLU A 48 4.42 8.55 -12.71
CA GLU A 48 3.12 8.53 -13.39
C GLU A 48 2.14 7.55 -12.73
N ASN A 49 2.59 6.34 -12.40
CA ASN A 49 1.74 5.32 -11.78
C ASN A 49 1.44 5.67 -10.31
N ALA A 50 2.40 6.26 -9.59
CA ALA A 50 2.20 6.78 -8.24
C ALA A 50 1.10 7.86 -8.22
N LYS A 51 1.13 8.81 -9.17
CA LYS A 51 0.08 9.84 -9.33
C LYS A 51 -1.30 9.25 -9.61
N LYS A 52 -1.38 8.21 -10.46
CA LYS A 52 -2.64 7.49 -10.73
C LYS A 52 -3.20 6.81 -9.48
N ILE A 53 -2.33 6.15 -8.71
CA ILE A 53 -2.70 5.47 -7.46
C ILE A 53 -3.18 6.48 -6.41
N ILE A 54 -2.42 7.56 -6.16
CA ILE A 54 -2.84 8.63 -5.23
C ILE A 54 -4.19 9.21 -5.65
N GLY A 55 -4.33 9.63 -6.90
CA GLY A 55 -5.57 10.23 -7.39
C GLY A 55 -6.76 9.26 -7.35
N GLY A 56 -6.53 7.95 -7.48
CA GLY A 56 -7.55 6.92 -7.28
C GLY A 56 -7.97 6.80 -5.81
N LEU A 57 -7.00 6.78 -4.88
CA LEU A 57 -7.25 6.72 -3.44
C LEU A 57 -7.97 7.97 -2.93
N GLU A 58 -7.54 9.17 -3.34
CA GLU A 58 -8.20 10.43 -2.98
C GLU A 58 -9.65 10.47 -3.45
N LYS A 59 -9.93 9.97 -4.66
CA LYS A 59 -11.30 9.86 -5.17
C LYS A 59 -12.13 8.87 -4.37
N ALA A 60 -11.55 7.76 -3.92
CA ALA A 60 -12.26 6.77 -3.11
C ALA A 60 -12.54 7.27 -1.70
N ILE A 61 -11.64 8.08 -1.11
CA ILE A 61 -11.82 8.68 0.22
C ILE A 61 -12.83 9.83 0.16
N ASN A 62 -12.75 10.70 -0.85
CA ASN A 62 -13.64 11.87 -0.97
C ASN A 62 -15.02 11.53 -1.55
N LYS A 63 -15.19 10.36 -2.17
CA LYS A 63 -16.52 9.78 -2.36
C LYS A 63 -16.85 8.98 -1.10
N GLU A 64 -17.45 9.61 -0.10
CA GLU A 64 -18.19 8.88 0.93
C GLU A 64 -19.12 7.87 0.24
N ILE A 65 -18.84 6.57 0.44
CA ILE A 65 -19.81 5.49 0.28
C ILE A 65 -20.47 5.31 1.64
#